data_AF-A0A6I7QTX5-F1
#
_entry.id   AF-A0A6I7QTX5-F1
#
_cell.length_a   1.000
_cell.length_b   1.000
_cell.length_c   1.000
_cell.angle_alpha   90.00
_cell.angle_beta   90.00
_cell.angle_gamma   90.00
#
_symmetry.space_group_name_H-M   'P 1'
#
loop_
_entity.id
_entity.type
_entity.pdbx_description
1 polymer ?
#
loop_
_entity_poly.entity_id
_entity_poly.type
_entity_poly.pdbx_seq_one_letter_code
_entity_poly.pdbx_strand_id
1 'polypeptide(L)'
;MHRFSGRGVGVAICHERYEPTRMPIAYVRAQLRDCFTTNVIRFDYCSGHFFPLSVFKYNLSQDSRYRQRMEFAIHQHPLTCTAPSGDNLPMAFLVVGLNPVIQKTISLEKFHQDGHSTVQWSRTDAAGQGANTTRILHQLGEEAVNLCQLGEDEAPQFLRLTGSDDLDIQWIPSPGGIRNCHTILDSSTGEITELVEEGVPVPPEVEDALRRRYLELLPGIDWVIVTGSKAPGFTPEVIPFLVETARKAGKRIGLDIRGADLKAALPFEPDLVKINVPEFIATFFSGRQALEQGIDAEEEALVQTELAALTTTTSTVYALTHGKNASFLASAGTVNRVPVQLVPVKNTIGCGDSTMAGTAAGLHAGKSLVDALLLGHDCAARNAQVFKPASLYEIPAS
;
A
#
# COMPACT_ATOMS: atom_id res chain seq x y z
N MET A 1 23.60 -47.25 14.69
CA MET A 1 23.65 -48.72 14.86
C MET A 1 23.15 -49.08 16.25
N HIS A 2 22.44 -50.21 16.33
CA HIS A 2 21.86 -50.92 17.48
C HIS A 2 22.72 -50.96 18.77
N ARG A 3 22.20 -51.20 19.98
CA ARG A 3 21.09 -52.06 20.42
C ARG A 3 20.36 -51.45 21.64
N PHE A 4 19.03 -51.39 21.59
CA PHE A 4 18.19 -51.27 22.78
C PHE A 4 17.67 -52.68 23.12
N SER A 5 18.16 -53.28 24.21
CA SER A 5 17.52 -54.42 24.85
C SER A 5 16.46 -53.88 25.82
N GLY A 6 15.27 -53.64 25.29
CA GLY A 6 14.11 -53.15 26.03
C GLY A 6 12.98 -52.92 25.04
N ARG A 7 11.76 -53.31 25.39
CA ARG A 7 10.56 -53.14 24.54
C ARG A 7 10.49 -51.70 24.03
N GLY A 8 10.62 -51.54 22.71
CA GLY A 8 10.76 -50.24 22.07
C GLY A 8 9.71 -50.05 20.99
N VAL A 9 9.05 -48.89 21.03
CA VAL A 9 8.01 -48.46 20.11
C VAL A 9 8.66 -47.88 18.83
N GLY A 10 8.29 -48.38 17.65
CA GLY A 10 8.73 -47.85 16.35
C GLY A 10 7.65 -47.03 15.63
N VAL A 11 8.06 -46.01 14.88
CA VAL A 11 7.20 -45.12 14.05
C VAL A 11 7.56 -45.31 12.58
N ALA A 12 6.56 -45.61 11.73
CA ALA A 12 6.71 -45.65 10.27
C ALA A 12 5.90 -44.50 9.64
N ILE A 13 6.51 -43.76 8.71
CA ILE A 13 5.87 -42.65 7.97
C ILE A 13 5.71 -43.12 6.52
N CYS A 14 4.47 -43.21 6.02
CA CYS A 14 4.19 -43.49 4.61
C CYS A 14 4.28 -42.18 3.81
N HIS A 15 5.10 -42.16 2.75
CA HIS A 15 5.14 -41.06 1.78
C HIS A 15 4.33 -41.44 0.54
N GLU A 16 3.19 -40.81 0.31
CA GLU A 16 2.52 -40.81 -1.01
C GLU A 16 3.01 -39.60 -1.82
N ARG A 17 3.44 -39.83 -3.06
CA ARG A 17 3.78 -38.77 -4.02
C ARG A 17 2.49 -38.11 -4.51
N TYR A 18 2.39 -36.80 -4.41
CA TYR A 18 1.33 -36.01 -5.05
C TYR A 18 1.95 -34.98 -6.00
N GLU A 19 1.54 -35.01 -7.27
CA GLU A 19 1.79 -33.95 -8.26
C GLU A 19 0.70 -32.86 -8.19
N PRO A 20 0.98 -31.60 -8.58
CA PRO A 20 0.13 -30.46 -8.28
C PRO A 20 -0.85 -30.13 -9.42
N THR A 21 -2.14 -29.95 -9.08
CA THR A 21 -3.11 -29.30 -9.97
C THR A 21 -3.86 -28.18 -9.24
N ARG A 22 -3.68 -26.95 -9.73
CA ARG A 22 -4.45 -25.70 -9.54
C ARG A 22 -5.36 -25.62 -8.30
N MET A 23 -4.89 -24.91 -7.26
CA MET A 23 -5.74 -24.34 -6.19
C MET A 23 -5.23 -22.93 -5.79
N PRO A 24 -6.12 -21.98 -5.40
CA PRO A 24 -5.75 -20.61 -5.04
C PRO A 24 -4.92 -20.50 -3.74
N ILE A 25 -3.89 -19.65 -3.73
CA ILE A 25 -2.87 -19.51 -2.66
C ILE A 25 -3.45 -19.09 -1.30
N ALA A 26 -4.53 -18.31 -1.27
CA ALA A 26 -5.18 -17.86 -0.03
C ALA A 26 -5.78 -19.04 0.77
N TYR A 27 -6.27 -20.08 0.07
CA TYR A 27 -6.80 -21.29 0.69
C TYR A 27 -5.70 -22.23 1.21
N VAL A 28 -4.51 -22.20 0.58
CA VAL A 28 -3.35 -23.00 0.97
C VAL A 28 -2.76 -22.56 2.32
N ARG A 29 -2.71 -21.25 2.62
CA ARG A 29 -2.14 -20.78 3.89
C ARG A 29 -3.03 -21.09 5.11
N ALA A 30 -4.35 -21.11 4.94
CA ALA A 30 -5.27 -21.50 6.00
C ALA A 30 -5.16 -23.01 6.31
N GLN A 31 -5.07 -23.87 5.28
CA GLN A 31 -4.92 -25.32 5.47
C GLN A 31 -3.51 -25.78 5.87
N LEU A 32 -2.45 -25.01 5.58
CA LEU A 32 -1.10 -25.40 6.00
C LEU A 32 -0.96 -25.49 7.52
N ARG A 33 -1.74 -24.75 8.33
CA ARG A 33 -1.78 -24.95 9.79
C ARG A 33 -2.34 -26.33 10.18
N ASP A 34 -3.25 -26.90 9.41
CA ASP A 34 -3.84 -28.22 9.63
C ASP A 34 -2.98 -29.37 9.05
N CYS A 35 -2.17 -29.10 8.02
CA CYS A 35 -1.29 -30.09 7.37
C CYS A 35 -0.04 -30.48 8.17
N PHE A 36 0.24 -29.88 9.33
CA PHE A 36 1.40 -30.28 10.14
C PHE A 36 1.17 -31.52 11.01
N THR A 37 -0.01 -32.14 10.95
CA THR A 37 -0.33 -33.36 11.71
C THR A 37 -0.27 -34.62 10.85
N THR A 38 0.59 -35.57 11.20
CA THR A 38 0.62 -36.91 10.59
C THR A 38 0.16 -37.97 11.59
N ASN A 39 -0.41 -39.07 11.08
CA ASN A 39 -0.81 -40.22 11.88
C ASN A 39 0.40 -41.12 12.16
N VAL A 40 0.74 -41.29 13.43
CA VAL A 40 1.79 -42.19 13.90
C VAL A 40 1.16 -43.48 14.39
N ILE A 41 1.54 -44.61 13.78
CA ILE A 41 1.08 -45.94 14.18
C ILE A 41 2.11 -46.56 15.12
N ARG A 42 1.67 -46.97 16.31
CA ARG A 42 2.49 -47.67 17.31
C ARG A 42 2.47 -49.16 17.01
N PHE A 43 3.63 -49.80 16.88
CA PHE A 43 3.73 -51.26 16.72
C PHE A 43 4.33 -51.93 17.95
N ASP A 44 3.88 -53.16 18.24
CA ASP A 44 4.60 -54.09 19.12
C ASP A 44 5.40 -55.09 18.29
N TYR A 45 6.58 -55.46 18.78
CA TYR A 45 7.45 -56.43 18.12
C TYR A 45 7.64 -57.63 19.03
N CYS A 46 7.08 -58.76 18.62
CA CYS A 46 7.23 -60.03 19.33
C CYS A 46 7.63 -61.11 18.32
N SER A 47 8.69 -61.86 18.63
CA SER A 47 9.10 -63.06 17.89
C SER A 47 9.31 -62.88 16.38
N GLY A 48 9.71 -61.69 15.91
CA GLY A 48 10.01 -61.45 14.51
C GLY A 48 8.92 -60.75 13.69
N HIS A 49 7.75 -60.45 14.26
CA HIS A 49 6.60 -59.86 13.54
C HIS A 49 6.08 -58.59 14.22
N PHE A 50 5.53 -57.65 13.42
CA PHE A 50 4.99 -56.37 13.88
C PHE A 50 3.46 -56.37 13.94
N PHE A 51 2.87 -55.90 15.05
CA PHE A 51 1.41 -55.76 15.23
C PHE A 51 1.04 -54.31 15.61
N PRO A 52 0.06 -53.65 14.94
CA PRO A 52 -0.32 -52.27 15.27
C PRO A 52 -1.18 -52.20 16.55
N LEU A 53 -0.84 -51.28 17.46
CA LEU A 53 -1.46 -51.09 18.78
C LEU A 53 -2.37 -49.85 18.87
N SER A 54 -2.04 -48.74 18.19
CA SER A 54 -2.81 -47.47 18.26
C SER A 54 -2.31 -46.42 17.27
N VAL A 55 -3.17 -45.48 16.85
CA VAL A 55 -2.84 -44.35 15.95
C VAL A 55 -3.05 -43.01 16.67
N PHE A 56 -2.08 -42.09 16.60
CA PHE A 56 -2.20 -40.73 17.16
C PHE A 56 -1.66 -39.65 16.21
N LYS A 57 -2.11 -38.40 16.36
CA LYS A 57 -1.65 -37.25 15.56
C LYS A 57 -0.37 -36.62 16.12
N TYR A 58 0.64 -36.40 15.27
CA TYR A 58 1.95 -35.83 15.64
C TYR A 58 2.27 -34.58 14.80
N ASN A 59 2.76 -33.50 15.45
CA ASN A 59 3.08 -32.23 14.80
C ASN A 59 4.54 -32.18 14.30
N LEU A 60 4.73 -32.13 12.98
CA LEU A 60 6.05 -32.21 12.32
C LEU A 60 6.89 -30.92 12.39
N SER A 61 6.32 -29.80 12.85
CA SER A 61 7.04 -28.51 12.96
C SER A 61 8.14 -28.48 14.04
N GLN A 62 8.23 -29.51 14.89
CA GLN A 62 9.19 -29.59 15.99
C GLN A 62 10.45 -30.44 15.68
N ASP A 63 10.57 -31.05 14.49
CA ASP A 63 11.73 -31.88 14.13
C ASP A 63 12.82 -31.09 13.37
N SER A 64 13.99 -30.94 13.99
CA SER A 64 15.13 -30.18 13.46
C SER A 64 15.75 -30.77 12.18
N ARG A 65 15.55 -32.07 11.90
CA ARG A 65 16.10 -32.72 10.70
C ARG A 65 15.29 -32.44 9.43
N TYR A 66 14.02 -32.05 9.56
CA TYR A 66 13.15 -31.75 8.41
C TYR A 66 13.36 -30.33 7.88
N ARG A 67 13.70 -29.36 8.75
CA ARG A 67 14.04 -27.98 8.36
C ARG A 67 15.26 -27.88 7.43
N GLN A 68 16.33 -28.60 7.74
CA GLN A 68 17.57 -28.56 6.94
C GLN A 68 17.40 -29.10 5.51
N ARG A 69 16.46 -30.03 5.28
CA ARG A 69 16.19 -30.57 3.93
C ARG A 69 15.37 -29.62 3.05
N MET A 70 14.60 -28.71 3.63
CA MET A 70 13.86 -27.69 2.88
C MET A 70 14.74 -26.52 2.44
N GLU A 71 15.67 -26.08 3.30
CA GLU A 71 16.64 -25.03 2.93
C GLU A 71 17.52 -25.46 1.76
N PHE A 72 17.82 -26.75 1.61
CA PHE A 72 18.59 -27.29 0.50
C PHE A 72 17.81 -27.32 -0.84
N ALA A 73 16.49 -27.45 -0.81
CA ALA A 73 15.65 -27.51 -2.02
C ALA A 73 15.37 -26.11 -2.62
N ILE A 74 15.42 -25.05 -1.81
CA ILE A 74 15.19 -23.66 -2.23
C ILE A 74 16.37 -23.10 -3.06
N HIS A 75 17.56 -23.70 -2.98
CA HIS A 75 18.79 -23.18 -3.61
C HIS A 75 19.13 -23.78 -4.99
N GLN A 76 18.38 -24.75 -5.53
CA GLN A 76 18.71 -25.40 -6.81
C GLN A 76 17.73 -25.16 -7.97
N HIS A 77 16.67 -24.37 -7.78
CA HIS A 77 15.78 -23.96 -8.86
C HIS A 77 15.67 -22.42 -8.89
N PRO A 78 16.23 -21.74 -9.91
CA PRO A 78 16.10 -20.30 -10.03
C PRO A 78 14.62 -19.98 -10.25
N LEU A 79 14.00 -19.29 -9.29
CA LEU A 79 12.65 -18.78 -9.41
C LEU A 79 12.63 -17.69 -10.49
N THR A 80 12.53 -18.11 -11.75
CA THR A 80 11.95 -17.30 -12.80
C THR A 80 10.46 -17.26 -12.53
N CYS A 81 9.99 -16.14 -11.99
CA CYS A 81 8.58 -15.92 -11.69
C CYS A 81 7.83 -15.68 -13.01
N THR A 82 7.47 -16.74 -13.72
CA THR A 82 6.44 -16.66 -14.77
C THR A 82 5.08 -16.66 -14.09
N ALA A 83 4.32 -15.59 -14.32
CA ALA A 83 2.97 -15.38 -13.76
C ALA A 83 2.06 -16.61 -13.98
N PRO A 84 1.24 -16.99 -12.98
CA PRO A 84 0.30 -18.08 -13.17
C PRO A 84 -0.81 -17.63 -14.14
N SER A 85 -0.89 -18.30 -15.28
CA SER A 85 -2.06 -18.27 -16.15
C SER A 85 -3.16 -19.15 -15.55
N GLY A 86 -4.07 -18.50 -14.83
CA GLY A 86 -5.28 -19.11 -14.27
C GLY A 86 -6.22 -18.02 -13.76
N ASP A 87 -7.25 -17.74 -14.55
CA ASP A 87 -8.41 -16.90 -14.24
C ASP A 87 -8.06 -15.55 -13.59
N ASN A 88 -7.61 -14.59 -14.41
CA ASN A 88 -7.55 -13.18 -14.02
C ASN A 88 -8.97 -12.72 -13.68
N LEU A 89 -9.36 -12.84 -12.41
CA LEU A 89 -10.33 -11.91 -11.85
C LEU A 89 -9.76 -10.51 -12.15
N PRO A 90 -10.54 -9.61 -12.79
CA PRO A 90 -10.05 -8.27 -13.08
C PRO A 90 -9.62 -7.61 -11.76
N MET A 91 -8.38 -7.13 -11.72
CA MET A 91 -7.91 -6.32 -10.61
C MET A 91 -8.61 -4.97 -10.71
N ALA A 92 -9.28 -4.52 -9.67
CA ALA A 92 -10.04 -3.28 -9.74
C ALA A 92 -9.10 -2.05 -9.84
N PHE A 93 -7.97 -2.07 -9.12
CA PHE A 93 -7.09 -0.91 -8.96
C PHE A 93 -5.61 -1.17 -9.24
N LEU A 94 -5.00 -0.28 -10.03
CA LEU A 94 -3.55 -0.11 -10.13
C LEU A 94 -3.16 1.21 -9.49
N VAL A 95 -2.42 1.16 -8.39
CA VAL A 95 -1.86 2.35 -7.74
C VAL A 95 -0.42 2.50 -8.19
N VAL A 96 -0.03 3.68 -8.68
CA VAL A 96 1.34 3.98 -9.11
C VAL A 96 1.92 5.01 -8.15
N GLY A 97 2.93 4.59 -7.38
CA GLY A 97 3.69 5.43 -6.47
C GLY A 97 5.18 5.41 -6.80
N LEU A 98 5.73 6.56 -7.21
CA LEU A 98 7.07 6.65 -7.79
C LEU A 98 8.18 7.03 -6.79
N ASN A 99 7.86 7.07 -5.50
CA ASN A 99 8.80 7.41 -4.44
C ASN A 99 8.43 6.68 -3.12
N PRO A 100 8.73 5.37 -3.01
CA PRO A 100 8.43 4.58 -1.81
C PRO A 100 9.12 5.16 -0.58
N VAL A 101 8.57 4.88 0.60
CA VAL A 101 9.12 5.38 1.86
C VAL A 101 9.13 4.26 2.90
N ILE A 102 10.21 4.16 3.67
CA ILE A 102 10.17 3.48 4.97
C ILE A 102 9.88 4.55 6.02
N GLN A 103 8.71 4.46 6.63
CA GLN A 103 8.25 5.43 7.61
C GLN A 103 8.55 4.92 9.01
N LYS A 104 9.18 5.75 9.83
CA LYS A 104 9.36 5.49 11.27
C LYS A 104 8.59 6.51 12.07
N THR A 105 7.54 6.07 12.73
CA THR A 105 6.77 6.89 13.68
C THR A 105 7.33 6.67 15.08
N ILE A 106 7.68 7.76 15.75
CA ILE A 106 8.36 7.78 17.05
C ILE A 106 7.48 8.60 17.99
N SER A 107 7.09 8.01 19.12
CA SER A 107 6.40 8.72 20.18
C SER A 107 7.31 8.90 21.38
N LEU A 108 7.22 10.08 21.97
CA LEU A 108 8.01 10.48 23.12
C LEU A 108 7.19 11.45 23.98
N GLU A 109 7.62 11.63 25.23
CA GLU A 109 6.95 12.59 26.11
C GLU A 109 7.12 14.01 25.59
N LYS A 110 8.36 14.43 25.35
CA LYS A 110 8.70 15.77 24.89
C LYS A 110 9.92 15.77 23.98
N PHE A 111 9.83 16.43 22.83
CA PHE A 111 10.91 16.54 21.87
C PHE A 111 11.86 17.66 22.28
N HIS A 112 13.14 17.33 22.43
CA HIS A 112 14.19 18.28 22.77
C HIS A 112 15.09 18.56 21.56
N GLN A 113 15.04 19.78 21.02
CA GLN A 113 15.87 20.21 19.87
C GLN A 113 17.38 20.19 20.18
N ASP A 114 17.77 20.55 21.41
CA ASP A 114 19.16 20.55 21.89
C ASP A 114 19.30 19.63 23.12
N GLY A 115 18.88 18.38 22.98
CA GLY A 115 18.93 17.44 24.10
C GLY A 115 18.72 15.98 23.71
N HIS A 116 18.71 15.13 24.73
CA HIS A 116 18.42 13.72 24.59
C HIS A 116 16.94 13.47 24.88
N SER A 117 16.21 12.90 23.92
CA SER A 117 14.83 12.45 24.10
C SER A 117 14.78 10.93 24.14
N THR A 118 14.10 10.35 25.13
CA THR A 118 13.89 8.89 25.21
C THR A 118 12.59 8.54 24.49
N VAL A 119 12.69 7.60 23.54
CA VAL A 119 11.53 7.08 22.81
C VAL A 119 10.68 6.22 23.74
N GLN A 120 9.38 6.51 23.83
CA GLN A 120 8.42 5.68 24.57
C GLN A 120 8.04 4.45 23.75
N TRP A 121 7.74 4.66 22.47
CA TRP A 121 7.52 3.60 21.49
C TRP A 121 7.86 4.10 20.09
N SER A 122 8.20 3.19 19.19
CA SER A 122 8.32 3.49 17.77
C SER A 122 7.78 2.36 16.93
N ARG A 123 7.32 2.69 15.72
CA ARG A 123 6.82 1.77 14.72
C ARG A 123 7.49 2.07 13.39
N THR A 124 7.77 1.03 12.62
CA THR A 124 8.23 1.17 11.24
C THR A 124 7.21 0.52 10.31
N ASP A 125 6.78 1.25 9.29
CA ASP A 125 5.84 0.79 8.28
C ASP A 125 6.39 1.05 6.87
N ALA A 126 5.98 0.22 5.91
CA ALA A 126 6.09 0.59 4.50
C ALA A 126 5.05 1.66 4.20
N ALA A 127 5.50 2.80 3.69
CA ALA A 127 4.69 3.97 3.44
C ALA A 127 5.02 4.58 2.08
N GLY A 128 4.66 5.85 1.91
CA GLY A 128 4.56 6.50 0.62
C GLY A 128 3.13 6.37 0.10
N GLN A 129 2.66 7.40 -0.60
CA GLN A 129 1.25 7.53 -0.93
C GLN A 129 0.72 6.34 -1.74
N GLY A 130 1.57 5.69 -2.56
CA GLY A 130 1.21 4.46 -3.28
C GLY A 130 0.88 3.28 -2.36
N ALA A 131 1.76 2.96 -1.40
CA ALA A 131 1.53 1.87 -0.45
C ALA A 131 0.35 2.20 0.50
N ASN A 132 0.25 3.46 0.92
CA ASN A 132 -0.84 3.94 1.77
C ASN A 132 -2.21 3.84 1.09
N THR A 133 -2.33 4.34 -0.14
CA THR A 133 -3.56 4.25 -0.93
C THR A 133 -3.95 2.79 -1.16
N THR A 134 -2.98 1.93 -1.51
CA THR A 134 -3.22 0.49 -1.71
C THR A 134 -3.73 -0.19 -0.45
N ARG A 135 -3.18 0.15 0.72
CA ARG A 135 -3.64 -0.37 2.01
C ARG A 135 -5.09 -0.01 2.29
N ILE A 136 -5.49 1.23 2.04
CA ILE A 136 -6.87 1.65 2.26
C ILE A 136 -7.82 0.92 1.29
N LEU A 137 -7.45 0.76 0.02
CA LEU A 137 -8.24 -0.01 -0.95
C LEU A 137 -8.45 -1.46 -0.49
N HIS A 138 -7.38 -2.15 -0.07
CA HIS A 138 -7.48 -3.51 0.48
C HIS A 138 -8.37 -3.57 1.72
N GLN A 139 -8.26 -2.61 2.63
CA GLN A 139 -9.11 -2.56 3.83
C GLN A 139 -10.58 -2.21 3.53
N LEU A 140 -10.86 -1.61 2.37
CA LEU A 140 -12.22 -1.45 1.83
C LEU A 140 -12.72 -2.70 1.09
N GLY A 141 -11.88 -3.73 0.92
CA GLY A 141 -12.19 -4.98 0.23
C GLY A 141 -12.00 -4.91 -1.29
N GLU A 142 -11.30 -3.89 -1.79
CA GLU A 142 -10.97 -3.75 -3.20
C GLU A 142 -9.69 -4.52 -3.56
N GLU A 143 -9.67 -5.15 -4.72
CA GLU A 143 -8.46 -5.75 -5.31
C GLU A 143 -7.56 -4.65 -5.88
N ALA A 144 -6.40 -4.44 -5.27
CA ALA A 144 -5.48 -3.37 -5.64
C ALA A 144 -4.03 -3.86 -5.70
N VAL A 145 -3.27 -3.32 -6.65
CA VAL A 145 -1.83 -3.58 -6.78
C VAL A 145 -1.06 -2.27 -6.84
N ASN A 146 0.04 -2.17 -6.08
CA ASN A 146 0.94 -1.01 -6.10
C ASN A 146 2.10 -1.26 -7.07
N LEU A 147 2.30 -0.38 -8.05
CA LEU A 147 3.46 -0.33 -8.93
C LEU A 147 4.43 0.76 -8.46
N CYS A 148 5.65 0.38 -8.11
CA CYS A 148 6.68 1.30 -7.63
C CYS A 148 8.11 0.92 -8.07
N GLN A 149 9.08 1.77 -7.74
CA GLN A 149 10.51 1.41 -7.75
C GLN A 149 10.91 0.93 -6.35
N LEU A 150 11.85 0.01 -6.20
CA LEU A 150 12.44 -0.36 -4.90
C LEU A 150 13.96 -0.49 -5.00
N GLY A 151 14.66 0.07 -4.02
CA GLY A 151 16.08 -0.17 -3.75
C GLY A 151 16.38 -1.63 -3.50
N GLU A 152 17.45 -2.17 -4.10
CA GLU A 152 17.81 -3.59 -3.89
C GLU A 152 18.11 -3.92 -2.42
N ASP A 153 18.74 -3.00 -1.70
CA ASP A 153 19.13 -3.18 -0.30
C ASP A 153 17.93 -3.05 0.66
N GLU A 154 17.00 -2.11 0.40
CA GLU A 154 15.83 -1.87 1.24
C GLU A 154 14.61 -2.73 0.85
N ALA A 155 14.56 -3.26 -0.37
CA ALA A 155 13.43 -4.04 -0.87
C ALA A 155 13.02 -5.19 0.06
N PRO A 156 13.94 -6.01 0.63
CA PRO A 156 13.55 -7.06 1.55
C PRO A 156 12.81 -6.54 2.79
N GLN A 157 13.18 -5.35 3.31
CA GLN A 157 12.47 -4.74 4.43
C GLN A 157 11.11 -4.23 4.01
N PHE A 158 11.04 -3.48 2.91
CA PHE A 158 9.79 -2.94 2.40
C PHE A 158 8.78 -4.05 2.11
N LEU A 159 9.19 -5.11 1.41
CA LEU A 159 8.35 -6.26 1.06
C LEU A 159 7.87 -7.05 2.29
N ARG A 160 8.69 -7.15 3.35
CA ARG A 160 8.24 -7.75 4.62
C ARG A 160 7.14 -6.91 5.28
N LEU A 161 7.31 -5.58 5.29
CA LEU A 161 6.36 -4.65 5.89
C LEU A 161 5.04 -4.64 5.11
N THR A 162 5.09 -4.53 3.78
CA THR A 162 3.88 -4.60 2.94
C THR A 162 3.24 -5.98 2.98
N GLY A 163 4.02 -7.05 3.08
CA GLY A 163 3.49 -8.40 3.23
C GLY A 163 2.79 -8.65 4.57
N SER A 164 3.12 -7.90 5.62
CA SER A 164 2.38 -7.95 6.90
C SER A 164 1.02 -7.24 6.84
N ASP A 165 0.85 -6.38 5.84
CA ASP A 165 -0.40 -5.68 5.52
C ASP A 165 -1.17 -6.37 4.37
N ASP A 166 -0.71 -7.54 3.93
CA ASP A 166 -1.24 -8.30 2.79
C ASP A 166 -1.29 -7.50 1.46
N LEU A 167 -0.38 -6.52 1.27
CA LEU A 167 -0.38 -5.69 0.08
C LEU A 167 0.32 -6.35 -1.12
N ASP A 168 -0.30 -6.26 -2.29
CA ASP A 168 0.29 -6.69 -3.55
C ASP A 168 1.18 -5.59 -4.14
N ILE A 169 2.46 -5.90 -4.25
CA ILE A 169 3.49 -4.98 -4.75
C ILE A 169 4.08 -5.53 -6.06
N GLN A 170 4.01 -4.72 -7.11
CA GLN A 170 4.78 -4.87 -8.34
C GLN A 170 5.88 -3.83 -8.32
N TRP A 171 7.14 -4.24 -8.47
CA TRP A 171 8.24 -3.30 -8.36
C TRP A 171 9.28 -3.44 -9.46
N ILE A 172 9.95 -2.33 -9.70
CA ILE A 172 11.13 -2.24 -10.55
C ILE A 172 12.36 -2.09 -9.64
N PRO A 173 13.35 -2.98 -9.71
CA PRO A 173 14.62 -2.79 -9.02
C PRO A 173 15.28 -1.49 -9.46
N SER A 174 15.83 -0.74 -8.51
CA SER A 174 16.36 0.59 -8.76
C SER A 174 17.55 0.87 -7.86
N PRO A 175 18.61 1.51 -8.38
CA PRO A 175 19.72 1.98 -7.55
C PRO A 175 19.35 3.22 -6.72
N GLY A 176 18.17 3.81 -6.93
CA GLY A 176 17.67 4.98 -6.21
C GLY A 176 17.18 4.71 -4.78
N GLY A 177 17.30 3.48 -4.27
CA GLY A 177 16.99 3.16 -2.88
C GLY A 177 15.52 3.36 -2.49
N ILE A 178 15.26 3.28 -1.19
CA ILE A 178 14.00 3.71 -0.56
C ILE A 178 14.35 4.76 0.49
N ARG A 179 13.75 5.95 0.39
CA ARG A 179 14.02 7.04 1.35
C ARG A 179 13.33 6.77 2.69
N ASN A 180 13.87 7.33 3.77
CA ASN A 180 13.22 7.26 5.07
C ASN A 180 12.43 8.54 5.37
N CYS A 181 11.38 8.38 6.14
CA CYS A 181 10.68 9.49 6.75
C CYS A 181 10.49 9.19 8.23
N HIS A 182 10.73 10.18 9.08
CA HIS A 182 10.61 10.06 10.52
C HIS A 182 9.54 11.01 11.02
N THR A 183 8.49 10.47 11.62
CA THR A 183 7.45 11.27 12.28
C THR A 183 7.65 11.21 13.78
N ILE A 184 7.81 12.38 14.38
CA ILE A 184 7.93 12.54 15.82
C ILE A 184 6.58 13.01 16.36
N LEU A 185 6.02 12.24 17.28
CA LEU A 185 4.82 12.56 18.04
C LEU A 185 5.24 13.03 19.43
N ASP A 186 5.11 14.32 19.69
CA ASP A 186 5.32 14.91 21.00
C ASP A 186 4.01 14.83 21.80
N SER A 187 3.95 13.93 22.77
CA SER A 187 2.72 13.73 23.57
C SER A 187 2.46 14.84 24.60
N SER A 188 3.47 15.66 24.93
CA SER A 188 3.32 16.80 25.85
C SER A 188 2.67 18.01 25.18
N THR A 189 2.93 18.23 23.90
CA THR A 189 2.35 19.33 23.12
C THR A 189 1.23 18.88 22.18
N GLY A 190 1.20 17.59 21.83
CA GLY A 190 0.36 17.05 20.76
C GLY A 190 0.88 17.39 19.35
N GLU A 191 2.10 17.94 19.24
CA GLU A 191 2.68 18.32 17.96
C GLU A 191 3.23 17.11 17.20
N ILE A 192 3.18 17.24 15.87
CA ILE A 192 3.68 16.25 14.93
C ILE A 192 4.78 16.94 14.11
N THR A 193 5.99 16.36 14.09
CA THR A 193 7.10 16.83 13.26
C THR A 193 7.48 15.73 12.28
N GLU A 194 7.59 16.06 10.99
CA GLU A 194 8.04 15.13 9.95
C GLU A 194 9.43 15.52 9.45
N LEU A 195 10.36 14.56 9.49
CA LEU A 195 11.69 14.67 8.90
C LEU A 195 11.70 13.77 7.66
N VAL A 196 11.64 14.41 6.50
CA VAL A 196 11.47 13.75 5.21
C VAL A 196 12.81 13.76 4.48
N GLU A 197 13.39 12.58 4.24
CA GLU A 197 14.57 12.48 3.38
C GLU A 197 14.19 12.69 1.92
N GLU A 198 15.09 13.27 1.14
CA GLU A 198 14.95 13.35 -0.30
C GLU A 198 15.18 11.98 -0.95
N GLY A 199 14.50 11.72 -2.07
CA GLY A 199 14.74 10.52 -2.86
C GLY A 199 16.08 10.58 -3.59
N VAL A 200 16.69 9.43 -3.87
CA VAL A 200 17.88 9.36 -4.73
C VAL A 200 17.44 9.32 -6.20
N PRO A 201 18.19 9.98 -7.12
CA PRO A 201 17.86 9.93 -8.54
C PRO A 201 17.77 8.51 -9.09
N VAL A 202 16.69 8.21 -9.81
CA VAL A 202 16.54 6.97 -10.59
C VAL A 202 17.12 7.17 -12.00
N PRO A 203 17.75 6.13 -12.57
CA PRO A 203 18.27 6.21 -13.93
C PRO A 203 17.16 5.92 -14.97
N PRO A 204 17.33 6.32 -16.25
CA PRO A 204 16.29 6.20 -17.28
C PRO A 204 15.72 4.78 -17.47
N GLU A 205 16.56 3.75 -17.31
CA GLU A 205 16.15 2.35 -17.44
C GLU A 205 15.07 1.92 -16.43
N VAL A 206 15.04 2.55 -15.25
CA VAL A 206 13.99 2.30 -14.24
C VAL A 206 12.66 2.84 -14.74
N GLU A 207 12.64 4.01 -15.35
CA GLU A 207 11.44 4.58 -15.94
C GLU A 207 10.96 3.75 -17.14
N ASP A 208 11.86 3.33 -18.03
CA ASP A 208 11.50 2.48 -19.18
C ASP A 208 10.91 1.14 -18.72
N ALA A 209 11.48 0.53 -17.67
CA ALA A 209 10.95 -0.69 -17.08
C ALA A 209 9.58 -0.45 -16.41
N LEU A 210 9.41 0.66 -15.69
CA LEU A 210 8.14 1.04 -15.08
C LEU A 210 7.04 1.25 -16.13
N ARG A 211 7.34 2.00 -17.21
CA ARG A 211 6.39 2.23 -18.33
C ARG A 211 5.97 0.92 -18.99
N ARG A 212 6.92 0.01 -19.24
CA ARG A 212 6.61 -1.33 -19.79
C ARG A 212 5.71 -2.11 -18.84
N ARG A 213 6.07 -2.17 -17.55
CA ARG A 213 5.29 -2.92 -16.56
C ARG A 213 3.88 -2.36 -16.37
N TYR A 214 3.75 -1.04 -16.39
CA TYR A 214 2.47 -0.36 -16.36
C TYR A 214 1.56 -0.79 -17.52
N LEU A 215 2.09 -0.77 -18.76
CA LEU A 215 1.35 -1.19 -19.95
C LEU A 215 0.95 -2.67 -19.93
N GLU A 216 1.77 -3.54 -19.33
CA GLU A 216 1.45 -4.96 -19.17
C GLU A 216 0.29 -5.21 -18.18
N LEU A 217 0.21 -4.40 -17.11
CA LEU A 217 -0.82 -4.53 -16.09
C LEU A 217 -2.16 -3.93 -16.54
N LEU A 218 -2.10 -2.83 -17.29
CA LEU A 218 -3.26 -1.99 -17.64
C LEU A 218 -4.48 -2.75 -18.22
N PRO A 219 -4.36 -3.78 -19.08
CA PRO A 219 -5.53 -4.45 -19.66
C PRO A 219 -6.49 -5.04 -18.61
N GLY A 220 -5.94 -5.56 -17.50
CA GLY A 220 -6.68 -6.20 -16.43
C GLY A 220 -7.14 -5.28 -15.30
N ILE A 221 -7.00 -3.97 -15.49
CA ILE A 221 -7.28 -2.93 -14.48
C ILE A 221 -8.52 -2.12 -14.87
N ASP A 222 -9.39 -1.79 -13.92
CA ASP A 222 -10.52 -0.88 -14.17
C ASP A 222 -10.17 0.58 -13.85
N TRP A 223 -9.35 0.78 -12.83
CA TRP A 223 -8.92 2.11 -12.41
C TRP A 223 -7.44 2.22 -12.05
N VAL A 224 -6.81 3.27 -12.57
CA VAL A 224 -5.46 3.69 -12.17
C VAL A 224 -5.52 4.85 -11.17
N ILE A 225 -4.67 4.82 -10.13
CA ILE A 225 -4.40 5.96 -9.25
C ILE A 225 -2.92 6.31 -9.35
N VAL A 226 -2.58 7.55 -9.68
CA VAL A 226 -1.20 8.04 -9.65
C VAL A 226 -1.07 9.01 -8.48
N THR A 227 -0.16 8.71 -7.56
CA THR A 227 -0.14 9.37 -6.25
C THR A 227 1.29 9.59 -5.73
N GLY A 228 1.47 10.70 -5.03
CA GLY A 228 2.74 11.09 -4.41
C GLY A 228 3.73 11.74 -5.37
N SER A 229 4.81 12.25 -4.79
CA SER A 229 5.93 12.74 -5.60
C SER A 229 6.65 11.57 -6.28
N LYS A 230 7.33 11.89 -7.38
CA LYS A 230 8.29 11.00 -8.02
C LYS A 230 9.69 11.22 -7.44
N ALA A 231 10.48 10.16 -7.35
CA ALA A 231 11.90 10.30 -7.05
C ALA A 231 12.58 11.19 -8.12
N PRO A 232 13.69 11.88 -7.79
CA PRO A 232 14.46 12.58 -8.82
C PRO A 232 14.87 11.62 -9.95
N GLY A 233 15.15 12.16 -11.15
CA GLY A 233 15.55 11.36 -12.31
C GLY A 233 14.40 10.89 -13.21
N PHE A 234 13.18 10.71 -12.68
CA PHE A 234 12.00 10.52 -13.52
C PHE A 234 11.74 11.76 -14.39
N THR A 235 11.47 11.52 -15.67
CA THR A 235 11.21 12.55 -16.68
C THR A 235 9.92 13.32 -16.38
N PRO A 236 9.79 14.57 -16.84
CA PRO A 236 8.52 15.31 -16.79
C PRO A 236 7.37 14.60 -17.53
N GLU A 237 7.68 13.72 -18.48
CA GLU A 237 6.72 13.03 -19.34
C GLU A 237 6.15 11.75 -18.71
N VAL A 238 6.67 11.29 -17.56
CA VAL A 238 6.22 10.03 -16.95
C VAL A 238 4.75 10.08 -16.55
N ILE A 239 4.32 11.14 -15.86
CA ILE A 239 2.93 11.28 -15.41
C ILE A 239 1.98 11.52 -16.60
N PRO A 240 2.27 12.46 -17.53
CA PRO A 240 1.53 12.59 -18.80
C PRO A 240 1.29 11.26 -19.50
N PHE A 241 2.33 10.44 -19.63
CA PHE A 241 2.23 9.14 -20.27
C PHE A 241 1.29 8.18 -19.54
N LEU A 242 1.36 8.10 -18.21
CA LEU A 242 0.47 7.24 -17.43
C LEU A 242 -1.00 7.66 -17.61
N VAL A 243 -1.28 8.97 -17.61
CA VAL A 243 -2.64 9.49 -17.82
C VAL A 243 -3.13 9.21 -19.22
N GLU A 244 -2.34 9.59 -20.24
CA GLU A 244 -2.73 9.43 -21.64
C GLU A 244 -3.02 7.97 -21.99
N THR A 245 -2.16 7.06 -21.54
CA THR A 245 -2.30 5.62 -21.86
C THR A 245 -3.47 4.97 -21.13
N ALA A 246 -3.74 5.32 -19.86
CA ALA A 246 -4.96 4.89 -19.16
C ALA A 246 -6.21 5.30 -19.92
N ARG A 247 -6.30 6.59 -20.28
CA ARG A 247 -7.47 7.17 -20.95
C ARG A 247 -7.68 6.55 -22.34
N LYS A 248 -6.61 6.38 -23.12
CA LYS A 248 -6.66 5.69 -24.43
C LYS A 248 -7.12 4.24 -24.32
N ALA A 249 -6.78 3.57 -23.22
CA ALA A 249 -7.22 2.20 -22.94
C ALA A 249 -8.64 2.13 -22.33
N GLY A 250 -9.35 3.26 -22.23
CA GLY A 250 -10.70 3.33 -21.67
C GLY A 250 -10.75 3.09 -20.15
N LYS A 251 -9.61 3.22 -19.46
CA LYS A 251 -9.52 3.04 -18.01
C LYS A 251 -9.80 4.37 -17.33
N ARG A 252 -10.41 4.30 -16.14
CA ARG A 252 -10.49 5.48 -15.29
C ARG A 252 -9.11 5.81 -14.76
N ILE A 253 -8.85 7.07 -14.42
CA ILE A 253 -7.61 7.48 -13.76
C ILE A 253 -7.83 8.64 -12.79
N GLY A 254 -7.30 8.48 -11.58
CA GLY A 254 -7.29 9.49 -10.53
C GLY A 254 -5.88 9.95 -10.19
N LEU A 255 -5.72 11.23 -9.88
CA LEU A 255 -4.44 11.86 -9.54
C LEU A 255 -4.48 12.44 -8.12
N ASP A 256 -3.50 12.08 -7.29
CA ASP A 256 -3.21 12.71 -5.99
C ASP A 256 -1.75 13.20 -5.99
N ILE A 257 -1.51 14.26 -6.78
CA ILE A 257 -0.21 14.86 -7.06
C ILE A 257 -0.36 16.39 -7.19
N ARG A 258 0.76 17.11 -7.27
CA ARG A 258 0.79 18.58 -7.25
C ARG A 258 1.84 19.17 -8.19
N GLY A 259 1.78 20.49 -8.37
CA GLY A 259 2.81 21.26 -9.05
C GLY A 259 2.87 21.00 -10.57
N ALA A 260 4.10 21.00 -11.10
CA ALA A 260 4.35 20.85 -12.53
C ALA A 260 3.84 19.51 -13.09
N ASP A 261 3.98 18.43 -12.32
CA ASP A 261 3.53 17.09 -12.71
C ASP A 261 2.01 17.05 -12.90
N LEU A 262 1.24 17.66 -11.98
CA LEU A 262 -0.20 17.78 -12.13
C LEU A 262 -0.56 18.58 -13.38
N LYS A 263 0.03 19.77 -13.55
CA LYS A 263 -0.25 20.64 -14.71
C LYS A 263 0.05 19.96 -16.05
N ALA A 264 1.13 19.20 -16.13
CA ALA A 264 1.52 18.48 -17.33
C ALA A 264 0.54 17.34 -17.68
N ALA A 265 -0.17 16.80 -16.68
CA ALA A 265 -1.12 15.71 -16.85
C ALA A 265 -2.55 16.17 -17.20
N LEU A 266 -2.94 17.39 -16.80
CA LEU A 266 -4.29 17.93 -17.04
C LEU A 266 -4.75 17.93 -18.51
N PRO A 267 -3.89 18.19 -19.53
CA PRO A 267 -4.30 18.13 -20.93
C PRO A 267 -4.84 16.76 -21.38
N PHE A 268 -4.56 15.70 -20.63
CA PHE A 268 -5.04 14.34 -20.92
C PHE A 268 -6.34 13.98 -20.18
N GLU A 269 -6.96 14.96 -19.49
CA GLU A 269 -8.26 14.86 -18.82
C GLU A 269 -8.39 13.63 -17.90
N PRO A 270 -7.65 13.57 -16.78
CA PRO A 270 -7.87 12.55 -15.75
C PRO A 270 -9.32 12.64 -15.22
N ASP A 271 -9.89 11.52 -14.78
CA ASP A 271 -11.28 11.51 -14.28
C ASP A 271 -11.42 12.24 -12.94
N LEU A 272 -10.42 12.13 -12.07
CA LEU A 272 -10.40 12.69 -10.73
C LEU A 272 -9.04 13.31 -10.42
N VAL A 273 -9.03 14.53 -9.91
CA VAL A 273 -7.89 15.14 -9.24
C VAL A 273 -8.27 15.36 -7.79
N LYS A 274 -7.60 14.65 -6.89
CA LYS A 274 -7.64 14.96 -5.47
C LYS A 274 -6.39 15.75 -5.13
N ILE A 275 -6.55 16.85 -4.43
CA ILE A 275 -5.43 17.69 -3.99
C ILE A 275 -5.88 18.42 -2.73
N ASN A 276 -4.97 18.89 -1.88
CA ASN A 276 -5.36 19.73 -0.75
C ASN A 276 -5.28 21.22 -1.09
N VAL A 277 -5.95 22.07 -0.30
CA VAL A 277 -5.99 23.52 -0.52
C VAL A 277 -4.59 24.14 -0.63
N PRO A 278 -3.63 23.91 0.31
CA PRO A 278 -2.28 24.41 0.17
C PRO A 278 -1.56 23.98 -1.12
N GLU A 279 -1.67 22.71 -1.49
CA GLU A 279 -1.07 22.17 -2.71
C GLU A 279 -1.69 22.76 -3.96
N PHE A 280 -3.00 22.96 -3.98
CA PHE A 280 -3.69 23.64 -5.08
C PHE A 280 -3.19 25.07 -5.24
N ILE A 281 -3.08 25.81 -4.13
CA ILE A 281 -2.58 27.18 -4.17
C ILE A 281 -1.15 27.24 -4.70
N ALA A 282 -0.26 26.41 -4.16
CA ALA A 282 1.12 26.32 -4.62
C ALA A 282 1.23 25.86 -6.09
N THR A 283 0.26 25.08 -6.57
CA THR A 283 0.21 24.62 -7.95
C THR A 283 -0.25 25.74 -8.88
N PHE A 284 -1.40 26.36 -8.63
CA PHE A 284 -2.06 27.23 -9.61
C PHE A 284 -1.80 28.73 -9.42
N PHE A 285 -1.44 29.18 -8.21
CA PHE A 285 -1.18 30.58 -7.91
C PHE A 285 0.31 30.84 -7.62
N SER A 286 1.06 31.15 -8.69
CA SER A 286 2.49 31.47 -8.60
C SER A 286 2.78 32.54 -7.53
N GLY A 287 3.76 32.26 -6.67
CA GLY A 287 4.21 33.20 -5.63
C GLY A 287 3.33 33.25 -4.37
N ARG A 288 2.26 32.44 -4.31
CA ARG A 288 1.47 32.26 -3.08
C ARG A 288 1.85 30.95 -2.40
N GLN A 289 1.97 30.99 -1.08
CA GLN A 289 2.00 29.81 -0.23
C GLN A 289 0.85 29.94 0.75
N ALA A 290 -0.06 28.98 0.74
CA ALA A 290 -1.06 28.91 1.80
C ALA A 290 -0.35 28.53 3.10
N LEU A 291 -0.69 29.21 4.19
CA LEU A 291 -0.26 28.76 5.51
C LEU A 291 -1.07 27.52 5.88
N GLU A 292 -0.45 26.57 6.61
CA GLU A 292 -1.16 25.40 7.15
C GLU A 292 -2.32 25.77 8.08
N GLN A 293 -2.36 27.02 8.55
CA GLN A 293 -3.41 27.57 9.42
C GLN A 293 -4.75 27.82 8.71
N GLY A 294 -4.82 27.59 7.39
CA GLY A 294 -6.02 27.74 6.58
C GLY A 294 -5.92 28.91 5.60
N ILE A 295 -6.99 29.10 4.84
CA ILE A 295 -7.15 30.21 3.88
C ILE A 295 -8.23 31.17 4.37
N ASP A 296 -8.09 32.46 4.07
CA ASP A 296 -9.12 33.45 4.37
C ASP A 296 -10.28 33.41 3.35
N ALA A 297 -11.29 34.26 3.56
CA ALA A 297 -12.48 34.29 2.69
C ALA A 297 -12.17 34.77 1.27
N GLU A 298 -11.17 35.62 1.07
CA GLU A 298 -10.75 36.11 -0.23
C GLU A 298 -10.00 35.01 -0.99
N GLU A 299 -9.07 34.33 -0.32
CA GLU A 299 -8.37 33.17 -0.85
C GLU A 299 -9.32 32.02 -1.18
N GLU A 300 -10.32 31.75 -0.33
CA GLU A 300 -11.36 30.75 -0.60
C GLU A 300 -12.17 31.09 -1.85
N ALA A 301 -12.52 32.36 -2.07
CA ALA A 301 -13.22 32.80 -3.27
C ALA A 301 -12.35 32.65 -4.55
N LEU A 302 -11.05 32.96 -4.45
CA LEU A 302 -10.09 32.76 -5.55
C LEU A 302 -9.95 31.28 -5.92
N VAL A 303 -9.80 30.40 -4.91
CA VAL A 303 -9.74 28.95 -5.10
C VAL A 303 -11.00 28.42 -5.81
N GLN A 304 -12.18 28.83 -5.36
CA GLN A 304 -13.44 28.41 -5.98
C GLN A 304 -13.57 28.91 -7.43
N THR A 305 -13.15 30.14 -7.71
CA THR A 305 -13.18 30.71 -9.06
C THR A 305 -12.27 29.93 -10.01
N GLU A 306 -11.05 29.61 -9.58
CA GLU A 306 -10.10 28.83 -10.37
C GLU A 306 -10.61 27.39 -10.59
N LEU A 307 -11.16 26.73 -9.56
CA LEU A 307 -11.78 25.41 -9.69
C LEU A 307 -12.94 25.39 -10.70
N ALA A 308 -13.80 26.41 -10.68
CA ALA A 308 -14.87 26.55 -11.66
C ALA A 308 -14.30 26.70 -13.08
N ALA A 309 -13.27 27.53 -13.26
CA ALA A 309 -12.63 27.73 -14.54
C ALA A 309 -11.99 26.44 -15.10
N LEU A 310 -11.20 25.73 -14.28
CA LEU A 310 -10.53 24.48 -14.65
C LEU A 310 -11.51 23.38 -15.10
N THR A 311 -12.71 23.36 -14.53
CA THR A 311 -13.73 22.35 -14.80
C THR A 311 -14.77 22.76 -15.85
N THR A 312 -14.68 23.98 -16.38
CA THR A 312 -15.63 24.47 -17.39
C THR A 312 -15.41 23.82 -18.76
N THR A 313 -14.15 23.52 -19.11
CA THR A 313 -13.77 23.03 -20.44
C THR A 313 -13.23 21.59 -20.42
N THR A 314 -13.29 20.91 -19.28
CA THR A 314 -12.73 19.56 -19.11
C THR A 314 -13.74 18.65 -18.43
N SER A 315 -13.59 17.34 -18.64
CA SER A 315 -14.37 16.32 -17.91
C SER A 315 -13.80 16.01 -16.51
N THR A 316 -12.64 16.57 -16.15
CA THR A 316 -11.95 16.29 -14.88
C THR A 316 -12.75 16.80 -13.67
N VAL A 317 -12.95 15.92 -12.69
CA VAL A 317 -13.50 16.29 -11.39
C VAL A 317 -12.39 16.66 -10.42
N TYR A 318 -12.57 17.72 -9.63
CA TYR A 318 -11.63 18.10 -8.57
C TYR A 318 -12.24 17.88 -7.19
N ALA A 319 -11.58 17.10 -6.35
CA ALA A 319 -11.87 16.94 -4.92
C ALA A 319 -10.77 17.62 -4.10
N LEU A 320 -11.04 18.87 -3.72
CA LEU A 320 -10.09 19.70 -2.99
C LEU A 320 -10.31 19.59 -1.47
N THR A 321 -9.45 18.84 -0.79
CA THR A 321 -9.55 18.61 0.66
C THR A 321 -9.01 19.78 1.47
N HIS A 322 -9.64 20.07 2.61
CA HIS A 322 -9.27 21.20 3.49
C HIS A 322 -9.19 20.80 4.98
N GLY A 323 -8.60 19.65 5.27
CA GLY A 323 -8.41 19.16 6.64
C GLY A 323 -9.73 19.04 7.40
N LYS A 324 -9.87 19.82 8.48
CA LYS A 324 -11.08 19.87 9.31
C LYS A 324 -12.24 20.69 8.71
N ASN A 325 -11.96 21.47 7.66
CA ASN A 325 -12.94 22.33 7.00
C ASN A 325 -13.65 21.55 5.88
N ALA A 326 -14.75 22.11 5.36
CA ALA A 326 -15.43 21.53 4.20
C ALA A 326 -14.48 21.45 3.00
N SER A 327 -14.51 20.31 2.32
CA SER A 327 -13.82 20.11 1.04
C SER A 327 -14.61 20.77 -0.09
N PHE A 328 -13.93 21.14 -1.18
CA PHE A 328 -14.59 21.58 -2.40
C PHE A 328 -14.64 20.45 -3.41
N LEU A 329 -15.80 20.26 -4.03
CA LEU A 329 -16.01 19.32 -5.11
C LEU A 329 -16.42 20.11 -6.35
N ALA A 330 -15.56 20.11 -7.38
CA ALA A 330 -15.79 20.87 -8.60
C ALA A 330 -15.91 19.96 -9.83
N SER A 331 -16.91 20.24 -10.66
CA SER A 331 -17.14 19.56 -11.94
C SER A 331 -18.07 20.41 -12.81
N ALA A 332 -17.82 20.42 -14.13
CA ALA A 332 -18.64 21.12 -15.11
C ALA A 332 -18.92 22.61 -14.74
N GLY A 333 -17.89 23.32 -14.27
CA GLY A 333 -17.98 24.73 -13.86
C GLY A 333 -18.72 24.99 -12.55
N THR A 334 -19.21 23.96 -11.87
CA THR A 334 -19.89 24.08 -10.58
C THR A 334 -18.96 23.66 -9.45
N VAL A 335 -18.97 24.42 -8.34
CA VAL A 335 -18.19 24.12 -7.13
C VAL A 335 -19.14 23.95 -5.95
N ASN A 336 -19.10 22.80 -5.31
CA ASN A 336 -19.90 22.46 -4.13
C ASN A 336 -19.01 22.34 -2.90
N ARG A 337 -19.53 22.70 -1.73
CA ARG A 337 -18.87 22.43 -0.44
C ARG A 337 -19.41 21.12 0.14
N VAL A 338 -18.51 20.21 0.48
CA VAL A 338 -18.83 18.92 1.09
C VAL A 338 -18.33 18.92 2.53
N PRO A 339 -19.23 18.84 3.53
CA PRO A 339 -18.83 18.90 4.93
C PRO A 339 -17.98 17.69 5.32
N VAL A 340 -17.11 17.89 6.32
CA VAL A 340 -16.29 16.85 6.94
C VAL A 340 -16.76 16.64 8.37
N GLN A 341 -16.81 15.39 8.82
CA GLN A 341 -17.09 15.06 10.21
C GLN A 341 -15.83 15.21 11.06
N LEU A 342 -15.92 16.00 12.14
CA LEU A 342 -14.81 16.15 13.08
C LEU A 342 -14.68 14.91 13.98
N VAL A 343 -13.44 14.45 14.16
CA VAL A 343 -13.08 13.30 15.00
C VAL A 343 -11.88 13.63 15.88
N PRO A 344 -11.69 12.97 17.03
CA PRO A 344 -10.44 13.05 17.80
C PRO A 344 -9.26 12.57 16.94
N VAL A 345 -8.22 13.40 16.81
CA VAL A 345 -7.08 13.13 15.93
C VAL A 345 -5.92 12.55 16.74
N LYS A 346 -5.36 11.44 16.25
CA LYS A 346 -4.09 10.84 16.71
C LYS A 346 -2.97 11.03 15.68
N ASN A 347 -3.25 10.78 14.40
CA ASN A 347 -2.25 10.86 13.34
C ASN A 347 -2.92 11.27 12.02
N THR A 348 -2.51 12.38 11.41
CA THR A 348 -3.08 12.86 10.14
C THR A 348 -2.38 12.28 8.90
N ILE A 349 -1.27 11.55 9.07
CA ILE A 349 -0.51 10.97 7.96
C ILE A 349 -1.35 9.93 7.24
N GLY A 350 -1.44 10.06 5.92
CA GLY A 350 -2.23 9.17 5.08
C GLY A 350 -3.72 9.54 5.00
N CYS A 351 -4.20 10.62 5.64
CA CYS A 351 -5.59 11.07 5.47
C CYS A 351 -5.88 11.48 4.02
N GLY A 352 -4.89 12.09 3.35
CA GLY A 352 -4.96 12.41 1.91
C GLY A 352 -5.15 11.15 1.06
N ASP A 353 -4.21 10.21 1.19
CA ASP A 353 -4.21 8.90 0.55
C ASP A 353 -5.52 8.14 0.81
N SER A 354 -6.02 8.18 2.06
CA SER A 354 -7.29 7.55 2.46
C SER A 354 -8.50 8.20 1.77
N THR A 355 -8.47 9.53 1.64
CA THR A 355 -9.50 10.25 0.89
C THR A 355 -9.47 9.86 -0.59
N MET A 356 -8.26 9.76 -1.19
CA MET A 356 -8.10 9.33 -2.58
C MET A 356 -8.67 7.93 -2.77
N ALA A 357 -8.22 6.96 -1.98
CA ALA A 357 -8.66 5.57 -2.05
C ALA A 357 -10.16 5.41 -1.84
N GLY A 358 -10.73 6.03 -0.81
CA GLY A 358 -12.17 5.93 -0.51
C GLY A 358 -13.06 6.64 -1.55
N THR A 359 -12.64 7.82 -2.01
CA THR A 359 -13.31 8.50 -3.14
C THR A 359 -13.23 7.63 -4.38
N ALA A 360 -12.08 6.97 -4.57
CA ALA A 360 -11.92 6.08 -5.67
C ALA A 360 -12.89 4.88 -5.55
N ALA A 361 -12.70 3.99 -4.60
CA ALA A 361 -13.61 2.86 -4.33
C ALA A 361 -15.12 3.21 -4.46
N GLY A 362 -15.55 4.36 -3.92
CA GLY A 362 -16.93 4.83 -4.08
C GLY A 362 -17.38 5.06 -5.51
N LEU A 363 -16.57 5.75 -6.33
CA LEU A 363 -16.88 5.97 -7.74
C LEU A 363 -16.78 4.67 -8.56
N HIS A 364 -15.90 3.75 -8.19
CA HIS A 364 -15.80 2.43 -8.83
C HIS A 364 -17.08 1.63 -8.61
N ALA A 365 -17.63 1.68 -7.39
CA ALA A 365 -18.93 1.11 -7.03
C ALA A 365 -20.14 1.89 -7.58
N GLY A 366 -19.94 2.89 -8.46
CA GLY A 366 -21.02 3.64 -9.11
C GLY A 366 -21.74 4.66 -8.22
N LYS A 367 -21.16 5.08 -7.08
CA LYS A 367 -21.71 6.15 -6.26
C LYS A 367 -21.68 7.50 -6.98
N SER A 368 -22.53 8.43 -6.54
CA SER A 368 -22.46 9.83 -6.96
C SER A 368 -21.12 10.46 -6.54
N LEU A 369 -20.71 11.57 -7.20
CA LEU A 369 -19.46 12.27 -6.83
C LEU A 369 -19.43 12.68 -5.35
N VAL A 370 -20.56 13.16 -4.83
CA VAL A 370 -20.68 13.59 -3.42
C VAL A 370 -20.58 12.38 -2.49
N ASP A 371 -21.30 11.30 -2.77
CA ASP A 371 -21.28 10.10 -1.92
C ASP A 371 -19.92 9.40 -1.95
N ALA A 372 -19.22 9.44 -3.08
CA ALA A 372 -17.86 8.95 -3.18
C ALA A 372 -16.90 9.79 -2.32
N LEU A 373 -16.96 11.13 -2.42
CA LEU A 373 -16.13 11.99 -1.59
C LEU A 373 -16.44 11.84 -0.09
N LEU A 374 -17.71 11.63 0.28
CA LEU A 374 -18.09 11.32 1.66
C LEU A 374 -17.49 9.99 2.15
N LEU A 375 -17.40 8.96 1.30
CA LEU A 375 -16.67 7.74 1.62
C LEU A 375 -15.17 8.02 1.80
N GLY A 376 -14.58 8.86 0.95
CA GLY A 376 -13.21 9.34 1.12
C GLY A 376 -12.99 10.06 2.46
N HIS A 377 -13.89 10.96 2.84
CA HIS A 377 -13.84 11.66 4.13
C HIS A 377 -13.95 10.70 5.31
N ASP A 378 -14.83 9.69 5.24
CA ASP A 378 -14.96 8.66 6.27
C ASP A 378 -13.66 7.83 6.40
N CYS A 379 -13.03 7.44 5.29
CA CYS A 379 -11.73 6.75 5.33
C CYS A 379 -10.65 7.62 6.00
N ALA A 380 -10.59 8.91 5.65
CA ALA A 380 -9.67 9.85 6.27
C ALA A 380 -9.94 10.07 7.76
N ALA A 381 -11.21 10.14 8.17
CA ALA A 381 -11.59 10.28 9.57
C ALA A 381 -11.18 9.06 10.39
N ARG A 382 -11.40 7.84 9.89
CA ARG A 382 -10.95 6.60 10.54
C ARG A 382 -9.43 6.52 10.62
N ASN A 383 -8.73 6.91 9.56
CA ASN A 383 -7.28 7.04 9.57
C ASN A 383 -6.78 8.01 10.63
N ALA A 384 -7.43 9.17 10.74
CA ALA A 384 -7.06 10.17 11.73
C ALA A 384 -7.10 9.65 13.18
N GLN A 385 -7.89 8.61 13.46
CA GLN A 385 -8.14 8.06 14.79
C GLN A 385 -7.18 6.92 15.21
N VAL A 386 -6.22 6.56 14.37
CA VAL A 386 -5.27 5.45 14.62
C VAL A 386 -3.83 5.91 14.48
N PHE A 387 -2.86 5.17 15.05
CA PHE A 387 -1.46 5.58 14.98
C PHE A 387 -0.77 5.14 13.68
N LYS A 388 -1.14 3.97 13.15
CA LYS A 388 -0.55 3.48 11.90
C LYS A 388 -1.04 4.35 10.72
N PRO A 389 -0.14 4.93 9.92
CA PRO A 389 -0.52 5.69 8.73
C PRO A 389 -1.35 4.88 7.73
N ALA A 390 -2.33 5.54 7.12
CA ALA A 390 -3.22 4.99 6.11
C ALA A 390 -3.87 3.65 6.52
N SER A 391 -4.50 3.62 7.71
CA SER A 391 -5.24 2.46 8.22
C SER A 391 -6.61 2.88 8.74
N LEU A 392 -7.66 2.09 8.46
CA LEU A 392 -9.04 2.34 8.88
C LEU A 392 -9.32 1.84 10.31
N TYR A 393 -8.40 1.08 10.89
CA TYR A 393 -8.51 0.52 12.24
C TYR A 393 -7.13 0.38 12.89
N GLU A 394 -7.12 0.30 14.22
CA GLU A 394 -5.87 0.22 15.00
C GLU A 394 -5.21 -1.13 14.76
N ILE A 395 -3.94 -1.09 14.34
CA ILE A 395 -3.09 -2.27 14.20
C ILE A 395 -2.03 -2.17 15.30
N PRO A 396 -1.95 -3.12 16.26
CA PRO A 396 -0.97 -3.09 17.33
C PRO A 396 0.46 -3.08 16.80
N ALA A 397 1.35 -2.30 17.40
CA ALA A 397 2.79 -2.35 17.09
C ALA A 397 3.30 -3.78 17.39
N SER A 398 3.95 -4.39 16.39
CA SER A 398 4.51 -5.74 16.47
C SER A 398 5.76 -5.79 17.32
#